data_AF-A0A928SEP5-F1
#
_entry.id   AF-A0A928SEP5-F1
#
_cell.length_a   1.000
_cell.length_b   1.000
_cell.length_c   1.000
_cell.angle_alpha   90.00
_cell.angle_beta   90.00
_cell.angle_gamma   90.00
#
_symmetry.space_group_name_H-M   'P 1'
#
loop_
_entity.id
_entity.type
_entity.pdbx_description
1 polymer ?
#
loop_
_entity_poly.entity_id
_entity_poly.type
_entity_poly.pdbx_seq_one_letter_code
_entity_poly.pdbx_strand_id
1 'polypeptide(L)' 'MFLPAYSPQLNLIERLWRFVRKECLYSKYYADFATFKQAIATCIETAHTEHRAELDTLLAWNFQSFKKVQFLPV' A
#
# COMPACT_ATOMS: atom_id res chain seq x y z
N MET A 1 7.60 16.10 -6.94
CA MET A 1 7.35 14.66 -7.21
C MET A 1 6.10 14.56 -8.07
N PHE A 2 6.17 13.98 -9.26
CA PHE A 2 5.02 13.85 -10.17
C PHE A 2 4.58 12.39 -10.21
N LEU A 3 3.35 12.10 -9.80
CA LEU A 3 2.70 10.82 -10.07
C LEU A 3 1.76 11.02 -11.25
N PRO A 4 1.87 10.22 -12.33
CA PRO A 4 0.86 10.21 -13.38
C PRO A 4 -0.50 9.79 -12.79
N ALA A 5 -1.58 10.36 -13.33
CA ALA A 5 -2.94 10.03 -12.92
C ALA A 5 -3.20 8.51 -13.06
N TYR A 6 -4.08 7.97 -12.20
CA TYR A 6 -4.51 6.56 -12.23
C TYR A 6 -3.37 5.53 -12.09
N SER A 7 -2.30 5.85 -11.37
CA SER A 7 -1.19 4.94 -11.13
C SER A 7 -1.12 4.43 -9.68
N PRO A 8 -2.11 3.65 -9.21
CA PRO A 8 -2.19 3.20 -7.82
C PRO A 8 -1.04 2.28 -7.42
N GLN A 9 -0.43 1.59 -8.39
CA GLN A 9 0.77 0.80 -8.17
C GLN A 9 2.01 1.68 -7.95
N LEU A 10 2.00 2.95 -8.34
CA LEU A 10 3.08 3.90 -8.06
C LEU A 10 2.92 4.57 -6.69
N ASN A 11 1.76 4.43 -6.07
CA ASN A 11 1.44 5.09 -4.82
C ASN A 11 1.67 4.16 -3.61
N LEU A 12 2.71 4.45 -2.82
CA LEU A 12 3.08 3.64 -1.66
C LEU A 12 1.94 3.50 -0.64
N ILE A 13 1.14 4.57 -0.42
CA ILE A 13 0.06 4.50 0.56
C ILE A 13 -1.08 3.59 0.11
N GLU A 14 -1.35 3.48 -1.18
CA GLU A 14 -2.35 2.55 -1.70
C GLU A 14 -1.91 1.09 -1.59
N ARG A 15 -0.61 0.83 -1.76
CA ARG A 15 -0.04 -0.50 -1.51
C ARG A 15 -0.19 -0.87 -0.03
N LEU A 16 0.19 0.02 0.89
CA LEU A 16 0.00 -0.19 2.32
C LEU A 16 -1.48 -0.43 2.66
N TRP A 17 -2.39 0.34 2.06
CA TRP A 17 -3.83 0.17 2.29
C TRP A 17 -4.39 -1.16 1.75
N ARG A 18 -3.81 -1.72 0.67
CA ARG A 18 -4.13 -3.09 0.25
C ARG A 18 -3.69 -4.13 1.28
N PHE A 19 -2.50 -3.97 1.85
CA PHE A 19 -2.00 -4.84 2.92
C PHE A 19 -2.90 -4.78 4.16
N VAL A 20 -3.20 -3.59 4.68
CA VAL A 20 -4.07 -3.42 5.86
C VAL A 20 -5.46 -4.03 5.64
N ARG A 21 -6.03 -3.91 4.44
CA ARG A 21 -7.30 -4.57 4.10
C ARG A 21 -7.18 -6.09 4.12
N LYS A 22 -6.08 -6.65 3.61
CA LYS A 22 -5.84 -8.10 3.59
C LYS A 22 -5.67 -8.66 5.00
N GLU A 23 -4.87 -8.02 5.85
CA GLU A 23 -4.59 -8.57 7.18
C GLU A 23 -5.72 -8.31 8.19
N CYS A 24 -6.30 -7.10 8.19
CA CYS A 24 -7.28 -6.72 9.22
C CYS A 24 -8.74 -6.77 8.79
N LEU A 25 -9.04 -6.66 7.50
CA LEU A 25 -10.42 -6.56 7.02
C LEU A 25 -10.87 -7.78 6.22
N TYR A 26 -9.96 -8.66 5.82
CA TYR A 26 -10.31 -9.87 5.08
C TYR A 26 -11.06 -10.85 5.99
N SER A 27 -12.28 -11.19 5.61
CA SER A 27 -13.15 -12.14 6.32
C SER A 27 -13.47 -11.80 7.79
N LYS A 28 -13.30 -10.54 8.22
CA LYS A 28 -13.69 -10.06 9.57
C LYS A 28 -14.82 -9.05 9.49
N TYR A 29 -15.90 -9.33 10.23
CA TYR A 29 -17.00 -8.39 10.42
C TYR A 29 -16.81 -7.62 11.72
N TYR A 30 -16.94 -6.30 11.65
CA TYR A 30 -16.91 -5.41 12.82
C TYR A 30 -18.29 -4.78 12.98
N ALA A 31 -18.95 -5.06 14.11
CA ALA A 31 -20.28 -4.53 14.41
C ALA A 31 -20.27 -3.02 14.72
N ASP A 32 -19.15 -2.51 15.24
CA ASP A 32 -19.00 -1.15 15.72
C ASP A 32 -17.89 -0.40 14.99
N PHE A 33 -18.11 0.89 14.75
CA PHE A 33 -17.08 1.75 14.16
C PHE A 33 -15.85 1.89 15.07
N ALA A 34 -16.04 1.81 16.39
CA ALA A 34 -14.95 1.84 17.35
C ALA A 34 -14.03 0.62 17.21
N THR A 35 -14.61 -0.58 17.11
CA THR A 35 -13.84 -1.83 16.97
C THR A 35 -13.16 -1.91 15.60
N PHE A 36 -13.82 -1.43 14.55
CA PHE A 36 -13.20 -1.29 13.22
C PHE A 36 -11.97 -0.38 13.24
N LYS A 37 -12.08 0.82 13.81
CA LYS A 37 -10.94 1.76 13.91
C LYS A 37 -9.80 1.18 14.75
N GLN A 38 -10.13 0.55 15.86
CA GLN A 38 -9.14 -0.05 16.75
C GLN A 38 -8.39 -1.18 16.05
N ALA A 39 -9.09 -2.07 15.34
CA ALA A 39 -8.47 -3.15 14.59
C ALA A 39 -7.49 -2.62 13.51
N ILE A 40 -7.84 -1.54 12.81
CA ILE A 40 -6.93 -0.90 11.85
C ILE A 40 -5.70 -0.32 12.55
N ALA A 41 -5.90 0.40 13.66
CA ALA A 41 -4.79 0.99 14.41
C ALA A 41 -3.81 -0.08 14.91
N THR A 42 -4.33 -1.15 15.51
CA THR A 42 -3.54 -2.31 15.94
C THR A 42 -2.82 -2.96 14.77
N CYS A 43 -3.48 -3.14 13.63
CA CYS A 43 -2.85 -3.66 12.40
C CYS A 43 -1.59 -2.88 12.03
N ILE A 44 -1.69 -1.56 12.02
CA ILE A 44 -0.62 -0.68 11.59
C ILE A 44 0.53 -0.72 12.61
N GLU A 45 0.20 -0.79 13.90
CA GLU A 45 1.19 -0.86 14.98
C GLU A 45 1.98 -2.19 14.95
N THR A 46 1.31 -3.32 14.71
CA THR A 46 1.98 -4.64 14.68
C THR A 46 2.57 -5.01 13.32
N ALA A 47 2.16 -4.34 12.24
CA ALA A 47 2.66 -4.63 10.89
C ALA A 47 4.19 -4.59 10.81
N HIS A 48 4.83 -3.59 11.44
CA HIS A 48 6.28 -3.43 11.44
C HIS A 48 7.05 -4.56 12.14
N THR A 49 6.41 -5.29 13.05
CA THR A 49 7.01 -6.41 13.78
C THR A 49 6.70 -7.75 13.13
N GLU A 50 5.44 -8.01 12.76
CA GLU A 50 4.99 -9.32 12.29
C GLU A 50 5.22 -9.51 10.79
N HIS A 51 5.09 -8.45 9.99
CA HIS A 51 5.11 -8.51 8.52
C HIS A 51 6.25 -7.70 7.91
N ARG A 52 7.34 -7.48 8.66
CA ARG A 52 8.46 -6.61 8.25
C ARG A 52 9.02 -6.97 6.88
N ALA A 53 9.22 -8.26 6.58
CA ALA A 53 9.78 -8.71 5.31
C ALA A 53 8.82 -8.46 4.12
N GLU A 54 7.52 -8.66 4.33
CA GLU A 54 6.51 -8.39 3.31
C GLU A 54 6.39 -6.87 3.07
N LEU A 55 6.38 -6.07 4.15
CA LEU A 55 6.36 -4.61 4.07
C LEU A 55 7.58 -4.02 3.40
N ASP A 56 8.78 -4.57 3.65
CA ASP A 56 10.02 -4.10 3.01
C ASP A 56 9.94 -4.24 1.48
N THR A 57 9.42 -5.38 1.01
CA THR A 57 9.20 -5.64 -0.42
C THR A 57 8.09 -4.75 -0.99
N LEU A 58 7.01 -4.56 -0.24
CA LEU A 58 5.78 -3.89 -0.69
C LEU A 58 5.96 -2.36 -0.74
N LEU A 59 6.73 -1.81 0.20
CA LEU A 59 7.11 -0.41 0.28
C LEU A 59 8.41 -0.10 -0.49
N ALA A 60 9.05 -1.11 -1.09
CA ALA A 60 10.24 -0.91 -1.91
C ALA A 60 9.96 -0.01 -3.12
N TRP A 61 10.91 0.87 -3.38
CA TRP A 61 10.93 1.84 -4.48
C TRP A 61 11.40 1.20 -5.80
N ASN A 62 10.84 0.05 -6.17
CA ASN A 62 11.16 -0.67 -7.40
C ASN A 62 10.46 -0.06 -8.64
N PHE A 63 10.58 1.25 -8.83
CA PHE A 63 10.01 1.93 -9.98
C PHE A 63 10.93 1.84 -11.19
N GLN A 64 10.36 1.47 -12.33
CA GLN A 64 11.09 1.45 -13.60
C GLN A 64 11.47 2.89 -13.97
N SER A 65 12.77 3.20 -13.92
CA SER A 65 13.29 4.47 -14.40
C SER A 65 13.44 4.41 -15.92
N PHE A 66 12.75 5.30 -16.64
CA PHE A 66 12.97 5.46 -18.06
C PHE A 66 14.12 6.45 -18.29
N LYS A 67 15.18 6.04 -19.02
CA LYS A 67 16.10 7.01 -19.62
C LYS A 67 15.32 7.81 -20.66
N LYS A 68 15.60 9.12 -20.75
CA LYS A 68 14.92 10.10 -21.61
C LYS A 68 14.64 9.50 -23.01
N VAL A 69 13.42 9.01 -23.21
CA VAL A 69 13.02 8.34 -24.46
C VAL A 69 12.62 9.43 -25.44
N GLN A 70 13.19 9.37 -26.65
CA GLN A 70 12.78 10.24 -27.75
C GLN A 70 11.34 9.85 -28.12
N PHE A 71 10.37 10.74 -27.88
CA PHE A 71 9.01 10.52 -28.34
C PHE A 71 9.03 10.55 -29.87
N LEU A 72 8.69 9.42 -30.50
CA LEU A 72 8.43 9.41 -31.94
C LEU A 72 7.11 10.13 -32.18
N PRO A 73 7.08 11.19 -33.00
CA PRO A 73 5.83 11.82 -33.39
C PRO A 73 5.05 10.83 -34.25
N VAL A 74 3.82 10.54 -33.84
CA VAL A 74 2.80 9.84 -34.66
C VAL A 74 2.11 10.88 -35.53
#